data_AF-A0A914F8S2-F1
#
_entry.id   AF-A0A914F8S2-F1
#
_cell.length_a   1.000
_cell.length_b   1.000
_cell.length_c   1.000
_cell.angle_alpha   90.00
_cell.angle_beta   90.00
_cell.angle_gamma   90.00
#
_symmetry.space_group_name_H-M   'P 1'
#
loop_
_entity.id
_entity.type
_entity.pdbx_description
1 polymer ?
#
loop_
_entity_poly.entity_id
_entity_poly.type
_entity_poly.pdbx_seq_one_letter_code
_entity_poly.pdbx_strand_id
1 'polypeptide(L)'
;MIRQCSCVEQNECVIELKNQMSACFDTCFHKVKDAGINVESLKGCFHQKQYIVDDMVTCIQGTMKTCTNSQDGKQIPYTDINIFFTKGEKKLHQQAEMFLATMGDSGRALIDQALEVGACIKDCVIQKNTGGYCFDHKKCQPLIEAKQASKSLKKCIKSIGWKKEASELCECTVKAGVSEMGQYCSMLKTITGSERRGHRKND
;
A
#
# COMPACT_ATOMS: atom_id res chain seq x y z
N MET A 1 -24.57 -8.77 -11.62
CA MET A 1 -23.99 -9.94 -10.93
C MET A 1 -22.79 -10.41 -11.73
N ILE A 2 -21.78 -10.99 -11.08
CA ILE A 2 -20.59 -11.57 -11.69
C ILE A 2 -20.15 -12.81 -10.91
N ARG A 3 -19.46 -13.75 -11.55
CA ARG A 3 -18.94 -14.96 -10.91
C ARG A 3 -17.82 -14.62 -9.91
N GLN A 4 -17.79 -15.29 -8.76
CA GLN A 4 -16.63 -15.25 -7.86
C GLN A 4 -15.42 -15.95 -8.51
N CYS A 5 -14.25 -15.33 -8.50
CA CYS A 5 -13.04 -15.94 -9.06
C CYS A 5 -12.63 -17.22 -8.32
N SER A 6 -12.03 -18.14 -9.07
CA SER A 6 -11.20 -19.18 -8.47
C SER A 6 -9.93 -18.59 -7.86
N CYS A 7 -9.28 -19.30 -6.95
CA CYS A 7 -8.05 -18.82 -6.32
C CYS A 7 -6.89 -18.70 -7.31
N VAL A 8 -6.87 -19.52 -8.35
CA VAL A 8 -5.89 -19.42 -9.45
C VAL A 8 -6.10 -18.11 -10.23
N GLU A 9 -7.31 -17.85 -10.70
CA GLU A 9 -7.65 -16.63 -11.44
C GLU A 9 -7.39 -15.37 -10.61
N GLN A 10 -7.74 -15.41 -9.33
CA GLN A 10 -7.48 -14.30 -8.41
C GLN A 10 -5.98 -14.05 -8.26
N ASN A 11 -5.17 -15.09 -8.10
CA ASN A 11 -3.73 -14.93 -7.91
C ASN A 11 -3.07 -14.33 -9.16
N GLU A 12 -3.43 -14.81 -10.34
CA GLU A 12 -2.95 -14.25 -11.61
C GLU A 12 -3.27 -12.75 -11.73
N CYS A 13 -4.53 -12.36 -11.50
CA CYS A 13 -4.93 -10.96 -11.62
C CYS A 13 -4.35 -10.06 -10.54
N VAL A 14 -4.12 -10.57 -9.33
CA VAL A 14 -3.45 -9.81 -8.26
C VAL A 14 -1.98 -9.60 -8.59
N ILE A 15 -1.28 -10.59 -9.15
CA ILE A 15 0.11 -10.44 -9.61
C ILE A 15 0.20 -9.40 -10.72
N GLU A 16 -0.70 -9.46 -11.71
CA GLU A 16 -0.74 -8.46 -12.79
C GLU A 16 -0.95 -7.05 -12.24
N LEU A 17 -1.93 -6.87 -11.34
CA LEU A 17 -2.21 -5.57 -10.73
C LEU A 17 -1.01 -5.03 -9.94
N LYS A 18 -0.31 -5.89 -9.20
CA LYS A 18 0.91 -5.50 -8.46
C LYS A 18 2.04 -5.06 -9.40
N ASN A 19 2.25 -5.79 -10.49
CA ASN A 19 3.25 -5.43 -11.49
C ASN A 19 2.92 -4.09 -12.15
N GLN A 20 1.65 -3.84 -12.47
CA GLN A 20 1.20 -2.56 -12.99
C GLN A 20 1.42 -1.43 -11.98
N MET A 21 1.07 -1.63 -10.70
CA MET A 21 1.32 -0.65 -9.64
C MET A 21 2.82 -0.32 -9.50
N SER A 22 3.69 -1.33 -9.53
CA SER A 22 5.15 -1.10 -9.47
C SER A 22 5.64 -0.30 -10.69
N ALA A 23 5.23 -0.68 -11.90
CA ALA A 23 5.63 0.03 -13.11
C ALA A 23 5.09 1.48 -13.13
N CYS A 24 3.88 1.70 -12.61
CA CYS A 24 3.31 3.02 -12.47
C CYS A 24 4.03 3.85 -11.39
N PHE A 25 4.43 3.24 -10.28
CA PHE A 25 5.28 3.88 -9.28
C PHE A 25 6.60 4.34 -9.91
N ASP A 26 7.26 3.46 -10.67
CA ASP A 26 8.50 3.78 -11.38
C ASP A 26 8.36 4.97 -12.33
N THR A 27 7.25 4.99 -13.05
CA THR A 27 6.93 6.05 -14.02
C THR A 27 6.59 7.35 -13.33
N CYS A 28 5.85 7.32 -12.22
CA CYS A 28 5.33 8.49 -11.52
C CYS A 28 6.29 9.11 -10.52
N PHE A 29 7.37 8.40 -10.14
CA PHE A 29 8.30 8.89 -9.13
C PHE A 29 8.99 10.21 -9.53
N HIS A 30 9.04 10.53 -10.83
CA HIS A 30 9.54 11.82 -11.33
C HIS A 30 8.77 13.04 -10.81
N LYS A 31 7.58 12.86 -10.22
CA LYS A 31 6.79 13.94 -9.62
C LYS A 31 7.44 14.51 -8.36
N VAL A 32 8.34 13.76 -7.72
CA VAL A 32 9.18 14.29 -6.64
C VAL A 32 10.13 15.33 -7.23
N LYS A 33 9.97 16.58 -6.81
CA LYS A 33 10.72 17.73 -7.33
C LYS A 33 11.21 18.57 -6.15
N ASP A 34 12.44 18.33 -5.71
CA ASP A 34 13.03 19.12 -4.65
C ASP A 34 14.55 19.29 -4.84
N ALA A 35 15.02 20.52 -4.67
CA ALA A 35 16.42 20.90 -4.72
C ALA A 35 17.12 20.50 -3.41
N GLY A 36 17.46 19.22 -3.29
CA GLY A 36 18.12 18.69 -2.10
C GLY A 36 17.87 17.19 -1.90
N ILE A 37 16.89 16.63 -2.60
CA ILE A 37 16.57 15.20 -2.56
C ILE A 37 17.34 14.47 -3.66
N ASN A 38 18.05 13.41 -3.28
CA ASN A 38 18.54 12.42 -4.22
C ASN A 38 17.36 11.49 -4.60
N VAL A 39 16.67 11.84 -5.68
CA VAL A 39 15.43 11.17 -6.11
C VAL A 39 15.63 9.67 -6.35
N GLU A 40 16.76 9.26 -6.94
CA GLU A 40 17.07 7.84 -7.17
C GLU A 40 17.30 7.08 -5.86
N SER A 41 17.99 7.68 -4.89
CA SER A 41 18.17 7.08 -3.57
C SER A 41 16.84 6.98 -2.82
N LEU A 42 16.01 8.02 -2.89
CA LEU A 42 14.69 8.02 -2.28
C LEU A 42 13.80 6.94 -2.91
N LYS A 43 13.80 6.82 -4.23
CA LYS A 43 13.12 5.77 -4.98
C LYS A 43 13.59 4.38 -4.52
N GLY A 44 14.91 4.22 -4.38
CA GLY A 44 15.54 3.02 -3.85
C GLY A 44 15.05 2.63 -2.46
N CYS A 45 14.82 3.60 -1.56
CA CYS A 45 14.25 3.33 -0.23
C CYS A 45 12.88 2.66 -0.30
N PHE A 46 12.01 3.11 -1.21
CA PHE A 46 10.69 2.50 -1.40
C PHE A 46 10.79 1.12 -2.07
N HIS A 47 11.67 0.96 -3.07
CA HIS A 47 11.90 -0.35 -3.71
C HIS A 47 12.36 -1.42 -2.71
N GLN A 48 13.27 -1.07 -1.80
CA GLN A 48 13.73 -1.97 -0.76
C GLN A 48 12.59 -2.49 0.15
N LYS A 49 11.47 -1.78 0.20
CA LYS A 49 10.29 -2.13 1.01
C LYS A 49 9.14 -2.73 0.19
N GLN A 50 9.32 -3.00 -1.10
CA GLN A 50 8.27 -3.60 -1.95
C GLN A 50 7.78 -4.96 -1.42
N TYR A 51 8.65 -5.76 -0.81
CA TYR A 51 8.28 -7.04 -0.20
C TYR A 51 7.16 -6.90 0.85
N ILE A 52 7.04 -5.75 1.51
CA ILE A 52 5.94 -5.49 2.47
C ILE A 52 4.58 -5.59 1.78
N VAL A 53 4.48 -5.09 0.55
CA VAL A 53 3.25 -5.18 -0.25
C VAL A 53 2.98 -6.64 -0.60
N ASP A 54 4.02 -7.40 -0.93
CA ASP A 54 3.91 -8.83 -1.24
C ASP A 54 3.43 -9.65 -0.03
N ASP A 55 4.02 -9.43 1.13
CA ASP A 55 3.64 -10.08 2.39
C ASP A 55 2.20 -9.70 2.79
N MET A 56 1.84 -8.43 2.60
CA MET A 56 0.50 -7.95 2.90
C MET A 56 -0.56 -8.60 2.03
N VAL A 57 -0.32 -8.65 0.72
CA VAL A 57 -1.20 -9.32 -0.25
C VAL A 57 -1.33 -10.80 0.09
N THR A 58 -0.21 -11.48 0.32
CA THR A 58 -0.17 -12.91 0.65
C THR A 58 -0.96 -13.20 1.93
N CYS A 59 -0.76 -12.39 2.98
CA CYS A 59 -1.51 -12.52 4.22
C CYS A 59 -3.01 -12.27 4.04
N ILE A 60 -3.39 -11.26 3.25
CA ILE A 60 -4.80 -10.97 2.95
C ILE A 60 -5.44 -12.16 2.23
N GLN A 61 -4.80 -12.66 1.17
CA GLN A 61 -5.30 -13.81 0.40
C GLN A 61 -5.43 -15.07 1.28
N GLY A 62 -4.47 -15.32 2.18
CA GLY A 62 -4.54 -16.46 3.11
C GLY A 62 -5.56 -16.30 4.25
N THR A 63 -5.92 -15.06 4.61
CA THR A 63 -6.86 -14.79 5.72
C THR A 63 -8.30 -14.61 5.25
N MET A 64 -8.50 -14.18 4.00
CA MET A 64 -9.82 -13.90 3.43
C MET A 64 -10.30 -15.03 2.53
N LYS A 65 -11.59 -15.36 2.60
CA LYS A 65 -12.23 -16.27 1.65
C LYS A 65 -12.65 -15.52 0.37
N THR A 66 -11.70 -14.83 -0.26
CA THR A 66 -11.98 -13.98 -1.43
C THR A 66 -12.21 -14.78 -2.70
N CYS A 67 -11.71 -16.00 -2.78
CA CYS A 67 -11.83 -16.90 -3.91
C CYS A 67 -12.42 -18.25 -3.53
N THR A 68 -12.75 -19.05 -4.53
CA THR A 68 -13.14 -20.46 -4.39
C THR A 68 -12.10 -21.37 -5.04
N ASN A 69 -12.07 -22.65 -4.65
CA ASN A 69 -11.20 -23.65 -5.27
C ASN A 69 -11.76 -24.19 -6.60
N SER A 70 -12.98 -23.81 -6.97
CA SER A 70 -13.64 -24.22 -8.22
C SER A 70 -13.66 -23.08 -9.24
N GLN A 71 -13.72 -23.41 -10.53
CA GLN A 71 -14.02 -22.43 -11.58
C GLN A 71 -15.48 -21.95 -11.53
N ASP A 72 -16.38 -22.70 -10.89
CA ASP A 72 -17.82 -22.37 -10.77
C ASP A 72 -18.13 -21.62 -9.47
N GLY A 73 -17.50 -20.47 -9.28
CA GLY A 73 -17.78 -19.61 -8.12
C GLY A 73 -19.23 -19.11 -8.09
N LYS A 74 -19.75 -18.86 -6.89
CA LYS A 74 -21.09 -18.27 -6.71
C LYS A 74 -21.18 -16.90 -7.39
N GLN A 75 -22.40 -16.50 -7.75
CA GLN A 75 -22.64 -15.14 -8.25
C GLN A 75 -22.57 -14.13 -7.11
N ILE A 76 -21.84 -13.03 -7.34
CA ILE A 76 -21.64 -11.93 -6.41
C ILE A 76 -22.01 -10.60 -7.08
N PRO A 77 -22.31 -9.53 -6.33
CA PRO A 77 -22.49 -8.20 -6.90
C PRO A 77 -21.22 -7.74 -7.62
N TYR A 78 -21.37 -7.20 -8.83
CA TYR A 78 -20.26 -6.60 -9.56
C TYR A 78 -19.88 -5.29 -8.91
N THR A 79 -18.59 -5.05 -8.75
CA THR A 79 -18.04 -3.78 -8.25
C THR A 79 -17.01 -3.24 -9.24
N ASP A 80 -17.18 -2.02 -9.72
CA ASP A 80 -16.17 -1.37 -10.56
C ASP A 80 -14.88 -1.18 -9.75
N ILE A 81 -13.76 -1.68 -10.29
CA ILE A 81 -12.46 -1.65 -9.63
C ILE A 81 -11.94 -0.21 -9.47
N ASN A 82 -12.29 0.71 -10.37
CA ASN A 82 -11.93 2.13 -10.29
C ASN A 82 -12.43 2.79 -9.01
N ILE A 83 -13.55 2.29 -8.45
CA ILE A 83 -14.10 2.77 -7.19
C ILE A 83 -13.15 2.47 -6.03
N PHE A 84 -12.43 1.35 -6.04
CA PHE A 84 -11.45 1.03 -4.99
C PHE A 84 -10.28 2.00 -5.02
N PHE A 85 -9.77 2.33 -6.20
CA PHE A 85 -8.71 3.32 -6.39
C PHE A 85 -9.13 4.70 -5.89
N THR A 86 -10.30 5.18 -6.31
CA THR A 86 -10.85 6.47 -5.90
C THR A 86 -11.09 6.55 -4.39
N LYS A 87 -11.66 5.50 -3.79
CA LYS A 87 -11.86 5.43 -2.33
C LYS A 87 -10.54 5.33 -1.57
N GLY A 88 -9.56 4.63 -2.12
CA GLY A 88 -8.21 4.51 -1.59
C GLY A 88 -7.51 5.87 -1.51
N GLU A 89 -7.49 6.61 -2.63
CA GLU A 89 -6.96 7.97 -2.71
C GLU A 89 -7.62 8.89 -1.67
N LYS A 90 -8.97 8.93 -1.62
CA LYS A 90 -9.68 9.75 -0.63
C LYS A 90 -9.28 9.42 0.81
N LYS A 91 -9.09 8.13 1.12
CA LYS A 91 -8.65 7.70 2.45
C LYS A 91 -7.21 8.10 2.73
N LEU A 92 -6.32 8.04 1.73
CA LEU A 92 -4.94 8.52 1.87
C LEU A 92 -4.89 10.02 2.16
N HIS A 93 -5.65 10.83 1.42
CA HIS A 93 -5.77 12.27 1.69
C HIS A 93 -6.25 12.55 3.12
N GLN A 94 -7.27 11.84 3.59
CA GLN A 94 -7.75 11.98 4.98
C GLN A 94 -6.67 11.64 6.02
N GLN A 95 -5.87 10.60 5.79
CA GLN A 95 -4.77 10.24 6.69
C GLN A 95 -3.64 11.27 6.64
N ALA A 96 -3.32 11.79 5.46
CA ALA A 96 -2.35 12.86 5.27
C ALA A 96 -2.73 14.12 6.04
N GLU A 97 -3.98 14.57 5.95
CA GLU A 97 -4.48 15.74 6.70
C GLU A 97 -4.40 15.54 8.22
N MET A 98 -4.77 14.35 8.72
CA MET A 98 -4.62 14.05 10.16
C MET A 98 -3.16 14.03 10.61
N PHE A 99 -2.27 13.54 9.76
CA PHE A 99 -0.84 13.52 10.04
C PHE A 99 -0.27 14.95 10.05
N LEU A 100 -0.62 15.79 9.07
CA LEU A 100 -0.27 17.21 9.03
C LEU A 100 -0.77 17.99 10.25
N ALA A 101 -2.02 17.74 10.68
CA ALA A 101 -2.57 18.35 11.89
C ALA A 101 -1.75 18.00 13.15
N THR A 102 -1.05 16.87 13.15
CA THR A 102 -0.16 16.45 14.25
C THR A 102 1.24 17.03 14.12
N MET A 103 1.70 17.29 12.90
CA MET A 103 3.09 17.66 12.60
C MET A 103 3.33 19.16 12.43
N GLY A 104 2.28 19.94 12.17
CA GLY A 104 2.43 21.31 11.68
C GLY A 104 2.92 21.37 10.23
N ASP A 105 3.28 22.55 9.76
CA ASP A 105 3.60 22.78 8.34
C ASP A 105 4.94 22.20 7.88
N SER A 106 5.80 21.78 8.81
CA SER A 106 7.15 21.24 8.56
C SER A 106 7.23 19.94 7.74
N GLY A 107 6.10 19.39 7.29
CA GLY A 107 6.06 18.25 6.37
C GLY A 107 5.05 18.39 5.23
N ARG A 108 4.44 19.58 5.06
CA ARG A 108 3.36 19.81 4.10
C ARG A 108 3.81 19.62 2.66
N ALA A 109 4.92 20.24 2.27
CA ALA A 109 5.46 20.12 0.91
C ALA A 109 5.78 18.65 0.53
N LEU A 110 6.35 17.88 1.45
CA LEU A 110 6.64 16.46 1.25
C LEU A 110 5.35 15.64 1.08
N ILE A 111 4.35 15.90 1.93
CA ILE A 111 3.07 15.19 1.89
C ILE A 111 2.30 15.50 0.61
N ASP A 112 2.28 16.77 0.19
CA ASP A 112 1.64 17.18 -1.07
C ASP A 112 2.30 16.48 -2.26
N GLN A 113 3.64 16.43 -2.31
CA GLN A 113 4.36 15.67 -3.35
C GLN A 113 4.04 14.17 -3.30
N ALA A 114 3.95 13.56 -2.11
CA ALA A 114 3.58 12.16 -1.98
C ALA A 114 2.15 11.89 -2.46
N LEU A 115 1.20 12.82 -2.21
CA LEU A 115 -0.16 12.74 -2.73
C LEU A 115 -0.19 12.89 -4.26
N GLU A 116 0.62 13.78 -4.84
CA GLU A 116 0.75 13.91 -6.30
C GLU A 116 1.31 12.64 -6.95
N VAL A 117 2.33 12.01 -6.36
CA VAL A 117 2.84 10.71 -6.80
C VAL A 117 1.73 9.66 -6.71
N GLY A 118 0.97 9.62 -5.62
CA GLY A 118 -0.15 8.71 -5.42
C GLY A 118 -1.25 8.88 -6.47
N ALA A 119 -1.65 10.11 -6.77
CA ALA A 119 -2.62 10.44 -7.81
C ALA A 119 -2.12 10.01 -9.20
N CYS A 120 -0.84 10.26 -9.51
CA CYS A 120 -0.23 9.80 -10.76
C CYS A 120 -0.26 8.27 -10.89
N ILE A 121 0.08 7.53 -9.82
CA ILE A 121 0.06 6.06 -9.84
C ILE A 121 -1.35 5.55 -10.11
N LYS A 122 -2.36 6.13 -9.42
CA LYS A 122 -3.76 5.82 -9.62
C LYS A 122 -4.17 6.01 -11.08
N ASP A 123 -3.91 7.18 -11.64
CA ASP A 123 -4.27 7.51 -13.03
C ASP A 123 -3.55 6.61 -14.03
N CYS A 124 -2.26 6.31 -13.80
CA CYS A 124 -1.48 5.37 -14.61
C CYS A 124 -2.07 3.96 -14.60
N VAL A 125 -2.48 3.44 -13.44
CA VAL A 125 -3.10 2.11 -13.34
C VAL A 125 -4.45 2.11 -14.05
N ILE A 126 -5.29 3.12 -13.83
CA ILE A 126 -6.59 3.23 -14.53
C ILE A 126 -6.38 3.27 -16.05
N GLN A 127 -5.43 4.08 -16.52
CA GLN A 127 -5.11 4.19 -17.95
C GLN A 127 -4.63 2.86 -18.55
N LYS A 128 -3.82 2.09 -17.83
CA LYS A 128 -3.37 0.76 -18.29
C LYS A 128 -4.50 -0.26 -18.40
N ASN A 129 -5.64 -0.02 -17.75
CA ASN A 129 -6.79 -0.93 -17.73
C ASN A 129 -8.03 -0.35 -18.42
N THR A 130 -7.89 0.61 -19.35
CA THR A 130 -9.03 1.12 -20.14
C THR A 130 -9.71 0.03 -20.96
N GLY A 131 -8.98 -1.03 -21.31
CA GLY A 131 -9.53 -2.23 -21.98
C GLY A 131 -10.25 -3.21 -21.04
N GLY A 132 -10.33 -2.90 -19.75
CA GLY A 132 -10.72 -3.81 -18.68
C GLY A 132 -9.51 -4.26 -17.85
N TYR A 133 -9.78 -4.62 -16.60
CA TYR A 133 -8.80 -5.27 -15.74
C TYR A 133 -8.72 -6.76 -16.06
N CYS A 134 -7.65 -7.44 -15.62
CA CYS A 134 -7.53 -8.90 -15.70
C CYS A 134 -8.81 -9.64 -15.23
N PHE A 135 -9.44 -9.15 -14.15
CA PHE A 135 -10.70 -9.67 -13.63
C PHE A 135 -11.86 -9.58 -14.63
N ASP A 136 -11.97 -8.47 -15.37
CA ASP A 136 -13.00 -8.28 -16.39
C ASP A 136 -12.80 -9.27 -17.55
N HIS A 137 -11.55 -9.48 -17.97
CA HIS A 137 -11.20 -10.46 -19.01
C HIS A 137 -11.51 -11.91 -18.60
N LYS A 138 -11.30 -12.25 -17.33
CA LYS A 138 -11.65 -13.57 -16.76
C LYS A 138 -13.13 -13.69 -16.35
N LYS A 139 -13.90 -12.60 -16.50
CA LYS A 139 -15.33 -12.53 -16.17
C LYS A 139 -15.63 -12.98 -14.74
N CYS A 140 -14.78 -12.58 -13.80
CA CYS A 140 -14.91 -12.90 -12.38
C CYS A 140 -14.43 -11.77 -11.48
N GLN A 141 -14.85 -11.76 -10.20
CA GLN A 141 -14.30 -10.86 -9.18
C GLN A 141 -14.01 -11.58 -7.86
N PRO A 142 -13.03 -11.10 -7.08
CA PRO A 142 -12.84 -11.58 -5.71
C PRO A 142 -14.02 -11.15 -4.84
N LEU A 143 -14.47 -12.02 -3.93
CA LEU A 143 -15.45 -11.68 -2.92
C LEU A 143 -14.80 -10.81 -1.84
N ILE A 144 -15.10 -9.51 -1.83
CA ILE A 144 -14.59 -8.58 -0.83
C ILE A 144 -15.72 -8.17 0.12
N GLU A 145 -15.74 -8.77 1.31
CA GLU A 145 -16.64 -8.36 2.38
C GLU A 145 -15.96 -7.32 3.28
N ALA A 146 -16.53 -6.12 3.38
CA ALA A 146 -15.90 -4.99 4.08
C ALA A 146 -15.48 -5.30 5.54
N LYS A 147 -16.32 -6.04 6.29
CA LYS A 147 -16.03 -6.43 7.67
C LYS A 147 -14.84 -7.39 7.76
N GLN A 148 -14.80 -8.39 6.88
CA GLN A 148 -13.69 -9.35 6.83
C GLN A 148 -12.41 -8.67 6.34
N ALA A 149 -12.51 -7.81 5.31
CA ALA A 149 -11.40 -7.02 4.80
C ALA A 149 -10.76 -6.16 5.89
N SER A 150 -11.55 -5.44 6.68
CA SER A 150 -11.04 -4.63 7.80
C SER A 150 -10.32 -5.47 8.86
N LYS A 151 -10.89 -6.62 9.22
CA LYS A 151 -10.29 -7.54 10.21
C LYS A 151 -8.98 -8.15 9.70
N SER A 152 -8.96 -8.62 8.46
CA SER A 152 -7.77 -9.19 7.82
C SER A 152 -6.68 -8.14 7.65
N LEU A 153 -7.03 -6.93 7.22
CA LEU A 153 -6.09 -5.81 7.11
C LEU A 153 -5.38 -5.54 8.45
N LYS A 154 -6.14 -5.43 9.54
CA LYS A 154 -5.56 -5.23 10.88
C LYS A 154 -4.63 -6.38 11.29
N LYS A 155 -5.04 -7.63 11.02
CA LYS A 155 -4.23 -8.83 11.33
C LYS A 155 -2.92 -8.83 10.56
N CYS A 156 -2.97 -8.54 9.25
CA CYS A 156 -1.82 -8.59 8.36
C CYS A 156 -0.84 -7.43 8.58
N ILE A 157 -1.33 -6.22 8.87
CA ILE A 157 -0.45 -5.11 9.29
C ILE A 157 0.35 -5.51 10.53
N LYS A 158 -0.29 -6.20 11.48
CA LYS A 158 0.37 -6.64 12.72
C LYS A 158 1.44 -7.71 12.46
N SER A 159 1.26 -8.61 11.48
CA SER A 159 2.22 -9.68 11.21
C SER A 159 3.50 -9.21 10.51
N ILE A 160 3.46 -8.09 9.79
CA ILE A 160 4.59 -7.57 9.01
C ILE A 160 5.64 -6.87 9.88
N GLY A 161 5.36 -6.62 11.17
CA GLY A 161 6.27 -5.83 12.00
C GLY A 161 6.36 -4.36 11.54
N TRP A 162 5.25 -3.82 11.03
CA TRP A 162 5.11 -2.50 10.41
C TRP A 162 5.91 -1.37 11.08
N LYS A 163 5.99 -1.33 12.42
CA LYS A 163 6.72 -0.28 13.14
C LYS A 163 8.21 -0.25 12.81
N LYS A 164 8.85 -1.42 12.74
CA LYS A 164 10.27 -1.55 12.37
C LYS A 164 10.48 -1.07 10.94
N GLU A 165 9.61 -1.53 10.04
CA GLU A 165 9.68 -1.19 8.62
C GLU A 165 9.50 0.30 8.36
N ALA A 166 8.53 0.94 9.04
CA ALA A 166 8.32 2.37 8.98
C ALA A 166 9.55 3.14 9.51
N SER A 167 10.20 2.66 10.58
CA SER A 167 11.42 3.27 11.11
C SER A 167 12.59 3.20 10.11
N GLU A 168 12.82 2.04 9.51
CA GLU A 168 13.90 1.84 8.54
C GLU A 168 13.67 2.64 7.25
N LEU A 169 12.43 2.66 6.75
CA LEU A 169 12.06 3.47 5.60
C LEU A 169 12.30 4.97 5.89
N CYS A 170 11.86 5.44 7.06
CA CYS A 170 12.06 6.83 7.48
C CYS A 170 13.55 7.19 7.52
N GLU A 171 14.39 6.38 8.16
CA GLU A 171 15.85 6.61 8.18
C GLU A 171 16.46 6.64 6.77
N CYS A 172 15.99 5.79 5.86
CA CYS A 172 16.44 5.80 4.47
C CYS A 172 16.03 7.10 3.75
N THR A 173 14.78 7.55 3.91
CA THR A 173 14.30 8.80 3.28
C THR A 173 15.06 10.03 3.75
N VAL A 174 15.43 10.10 5.04
CA VAL A 174 16.27 11.18 5.57
C VAL A 174 17.65 11.17 4.94
N LYS A 175 18.28 9.99 4.81
CA LYS A 175 19.58 9.84 4.13
C LYS A 175 19.52 10.20 2.64
N ALA A 176 18.36 10.06 2.02
CA ALA A 176 18.12 10.47 0.64
C ALA A 176 17.87 11.99 0.48
N GLY A 177 17.87 12.77 1.57
CA GLY A 177 17.76 14.23 1.55
C GLY A 177 16.47 14.80 2.12
N VAL A 178 15.52 13.96 2.56
CA VAL A 178 14.26 14.39 3.20
C VAL A 178 14.51 14.70 4.69
N SER A 179 15.33 15.71 4.96
CA SER A 179 15.85 16.03 6.30
C SER A 179 14.75 16.40 7.30
N GLU A 180 13.66 16.99 6.83
CA GLU A 180 12.46 17.37 7.61
C GLU A 180 11.81 16.17 8.34
N MET A 181 12.02 14.95 7.85
CA MET A 181 11.52 13.73 8.48
C MET A 181 12.34 13.29 9.72
N GLY A 182 13.52 13.86 9.97
CA GLY A 182 14.48 13.37 10.97
C GLY A 182 13.93 13.24 12.40
N GLN A 183 13.16 14.23 12.86
CA GLN A 183 12.53 14.20 14.18
C GLN A 183 11.50 13.06 14.32
N TYR A 184 10.77 12.74 13.24
CA TYR A 184 9.76 11.69 13.23
C TYR A 184 10.39 10.30 13.15
N CYS A 185 11.48 10.14 12.40
CA CYS A 185 12.23 8.89 12.38
C CYS A 185 12.76 8.53 13.78
N SER A 186 13.21 9.54 14.54
CA SER A 186 13.69 9.37 15.92
C SER A 186 12.58 8.92 16.87
N MET A 187 11.36 9.45 16.70
CA MET A 187 10.17 9.01 17.41
C MET A 187 9.82 7.55 17.09
N LEU A 188 9.77 7.17 15.81
CA LEU A 188 9.49 5.80 15.37
C LEU A 188 10.51 4.80 15.92
N LYS A 189 11.79 5.17 15.94
CA LYS A 189 12.89 4.39 16.52
C LYS A 189 12.72 4.18 18.02
N THR A 190 12.26 5.20 18.74
CA THR A 190 12.03 5.11 20.19
C THR A 190 10.89 4.13 20.51
N ILE A 191 9.79 4.22 19.74
CA ILE A 191 8.63 3.33 19.90
C ILE A 191 9.03 1.88 19.62
N THR A 192 9.80 1.62 18.57
CA THR A 192 10.31 0.27 18.25
C THR A 192 11.32 -0.27 19.27
N GLY A 193 12.16 0.59 19.85
CA GLY A 193 13.12 0.22 20.90
C GLY A 193 12.48 -0.08 22.25
N SER A 194 11.35 0.54 22.59
CA SER A 194 10.65 0.35 23.87
C SER A 194 10.00 -1.03 24.02
N GLU A 195 9.55 -1.65 22.92
CA GLU A 195 8.97 -3.01 22.93
C GLU A 195 10.01 -4.09 23.28
N ARG A 196 11.31 -3.87 23.00
CA ARG A 196 12.39 -4.81 23.35
C ARG A 196 12.69 -4.86 24.86
N ARG A 197 12.32 -3.85 25.65
CA ARG A 197 12.54 -3.84 27.11
C ARG A 197 11.40 -4.48 27.91
N GLY A 198 10.25 -4.73 27.29
CA GLY A 198 9.08 -5.35 27.94
C GLY A 198 9.09 -6.88 27.97
N HIS A 199 9.98 -7.55 27.24
CA HIS A 199 10.02 -9.01 27.12
C HIS A 199 11.20 -9.68 27.86
N ARG A 200 11.84 -8.95 28.78
CA ARG A 200 12.98 -9.42 29.57
C ARG A 200 12.78 -9.16 31.07
N LYS A 201 11.66 -9.64 31.60
CA LYS A 201 11.41 -9.85 33.04
C LYS A 201 10.40 -10.98 33.18
N ASN A 202 10.91 -12.21 33.26
CA ASN A 202 10.36 -13.36 33.98
C ASN A 202 11.26 -14.56 33.62
N ASP A 203 12.46 -14.53 34.19
CA ASP A 203 13.18 -15.74 34.63
C ASP A 203 13.43 -15.55 36.13
#